data_AF-A0A1Z8S7V0-F1
#
_entry.id   AF-A0A1Z8S7V0-F1
#
_cell.length_a   1.000
_cell.length_b   1.000
_cell.length_c   1.000
_cell.angle_alpha   90.00
_cell.angle_beta   90.00
_cell.angle_gamma   90.00
#
_symmetry.space_group_name_H-M   'P 1'
#
loop_
_entity.id
_entity.type
_entity.pdbx_description
1 polymer ?
#
loop_
_entity_poly.entity_id
_entity_poly.type
_entity_poly.pdbx_seq_one_letter_code
_entity_poly.pdbx_strand_id
1 'polypeptide(L)'
;MPAVSNTTRFNTDPFNTWKSAFRECTKLASKIIEKQKDNETDERLNIWCTKGEDKEFGRYCIAGAIAGRHYGLTYKDNPVKLNNINDFDWLKDQYDENTRDIR
;
A
#
# COMPACT_ATOMS: atom_id res chain seq x y z
N MET A 1 20.55 11.26 23.74
CA MET A 1 19.92 11.23 22.40
C MET A 1 19.55 9.78 22.12
N PRO A 2 18.28 9.42 21.88
CA PRO A 2 17.96 8.03 21.55
C PRO A 2 18.60 7.67 20.20
N ALA A 3 19.42 6.62 20.19
CA ALA A 3 20.03 6.09 18.98
C ALA A 3 18.93 5.50 18.09
N VAL A 4 18.78 6.06 16.88
CA VAL A 4 17.93 5.49 15.85
C VAL A 4 18.67 4.28 15.28
N SER A 5 18.35 3.08 15.75
CA SER A 5 19.10 1.85 15.47
C SER A 5 18.98 1.34 14.04
N ASN A 6 18.05 1.88 13.23
CA ASN A 6 17.93 1.59 11.81
C ASN A 6 17.08 2.68 11.12
N THR A 7 17.69 3.49 10.27
CA THR A 7 16.95 4.28 9.28
C THR A 7 16.66 3.36 8.10
N THR A 8 15.68 2.47 8.21
CA THR A 8 15.20 1.75 7.01
C THR A 8 14.55 2.81 6.15
N ARG A 9 15.31 3.26 5.15
CA ARG A 9 14.92 4.32 4.23
C ARG A 9 13.74 3.77 3.44
N PHE A 10 12.52 4.01 3.94
CA PHE A 10 11.25 3.53 3.38
C PHE A 10 10.91 4.15 2.01
N ASN A 11 11.82 5.00 1.51
CA ASN A 11 11.78 5.77 0.28
C ASN A 11 13.14 5.66 -0.42
N THR A 12 13.63 4.44 -0.68
CA THR A 12 14.81 4.25 -1.54
C THR A 12 14.47 4.28 -3.01
N ASP A 13 13.27 3.83 -3.36
CA ASP A 13 12.83 3.68 -4.75
C ASP A 13 11.29 3.70 -4.85
N PRO A 14 10.76 4.23 -5.98
CA PRO A 14 9.33 4.29 -6.26
C PRO A 14 8.56 2.97 -6.08
N PHE A 15 9.17 1.84 -6.50
CA PHE A 15 8.52 0.54 -6.48
C PHE A 15 8.34 0.00 -5.06
N ASN A 16 9.38 0.05 -4.21
CA ASN A 16 9.28 -0.40 -2.82
C ASN A 16 8.32 0.46 -2.00
N THR A 17 8.28 1.77 -2.25
CA THR A 17 7.30 2.69 -1.65
C THR A 17 5.87 2.30 -2.06
N TRP A 18 5.61 2.18 -3.36
CA TRP A 18 4.29 1.79 -3.89
C TRP A 18 3.85 0.42 -3.39
N LYS A 19 4.75 -0.58 -3.46
CA LYS A 19 4.50 -1.96 -3.04
C LYS A 19 4.09 -2.05 -1.57
N SER A 20 4.79 -1.31 -0.71
CA SER A 20 4.50 -1.31 0.73
C SER A 20 3.11 -0.73 1.01
N ALA A 21 2.78 0.40 0.38
CA ALA A 21 1.48 1.03 0.49
C ALA A 21 0.36 0.13 -0.07
N PHE A 22 0.58 -0.49 -1.23
CA PHE A 22 -0.37 -1.41 -1.87
C PHE A 22 -0.72 -2.59 -0.99
N ARG A 23 0.29 -3.28 -0.44
CA ARG A 23 0.08 -4.47 0.40
C ARG A 23 -0.64 -4.13 1.70
N GLU A 24 -0.25 -3.04 2.36
CA GLU A 24 -0.89 -2.62 3.61
C GLU A 24 -2.34 -2.18 3.37
N CYS A 25 -2.59 -1.36 2.36
CA CYS A 25 -3.95 -0.91 2.04
C CYS A 25 -4.84 -2.06 1.57
N THR A 26 -4.30 -3.06 0.88
CA THR A 26 -5.05 -4.29 0.53
C THR A 26 -5.50 -5.04 1.78
N LYS A 27 -4.61 -5.23 2.77
CA LYS A 27 -4.96 -5.94 4.01
C LYS A 27 -5.97 -5.17 4.86
N LEU A 28 -5.84 -3.85 4.93
CA LEU A 28 -6.79 -2.97 5.63
C LEU A 28 -8.16 -2.99 4.94
N ALA A 29 -8.20 -2.86 3.61
CA ALA A 29 -9.44 -2.82 2.84
C ALA A 29 -10.17 -4.17 2.80
N SER A 30 -9.44 -5.28 2.67
CA SER A 30 -10.02 -6.64 2.67
C SER A 30 -10.46 -7.12 4.05
N LYS A 31 -10.04 -6.44 5.13
CA LYS A 31 -10.27 -6.87 6.52
C LYS A 31 -9.85 -8.32 6.79
N ILE A 32 -8.85 -8.79 6.03
CA ILE A 32 -8.30 -10.15 6.19
C ILE A 32 -7.66 -10.35 7.58
N ILE A 33 -7.35 -9.26 8.29
CA ILE A 33 -6.84 -9.29 9.66
C ILE A 33 -8.02 -9.32 10.63
N GLU A 34 -8.25 -10.49 11.23
CA GLU A 34 -9.39 -10.88 12.09
C GLU A 34 -9.62 -10.03 13.37
N LYS A 35 -8.87 -8.94 13.58
CA LYS A 35 -8.94 -8.07 14.78
C LYS A 35 -8.98 -6.56 14.47
N GLN A 36 -9.30 -6.18 13.24
CA GLN A 36 -9.42 -4.76 12.88
C GLN A 36 -10.72 -4.15 13.41
N LYS A 37 -10.61 -3.01 14.10
CA LYS A 37 -11.78 -2.15 14.39
C LYS A 37 -12.08 -1.33 13.14
N ASP A 38 -13.30 -1.42 12.62
CA ASP A 38 -13.71 -0.80 11.35
C ASP A 38 -13.35 0.70 11.26
N ASN A 39 -13.69 1.50 12.27
CA ASN A 39 -13.45 2.95 12.24
C ASN A 39 -11.98 3.34 12.17
N GLU A 40 -11.11 2.71 12.97
CA GLU A 40 -9.68 3.03 12.96
C GLU A 40 -9.02 2.58 11.64
N THR A 41 -9.54 1.50 11.05
CA THR A 41 -9.03 0.91 9.80
C THR A 41 -9.33 1.82 8.62
N ASP A 42 -10.56 2.33 8.51
CA ASP A 42 -10.95 3.26 7.44
C ASP A 42 -10.21 4.60 7.55
N GLU A 43 -10.00 5.12 8.76
CA GLU A 43 -9.23 6.35 8.96
C GLU A 43 -7.77 6.17 8.55
N ARG A 44 -7.13 5.06 8.97
CA ARG A 44 -5.76 4.72 8.57
C ARG A 44 -5.64 4.57 7.05
N LEU A 45 -6.60 3.89 6.42
CA LEU A 45 -6.64 3.71 4.97
C LEU A 45 -6.77 5.06 4.25
N ASN A 46 -7.58 5.97 4.77
CA ASN A 46 -7.73 7.31 4.22
C ASN A 46 -6.43 8.14 4.33
N ILE A 47 -5.73 8.04 5.46
CA ILE A 47 -4.43 8.71 5.64
C ILE A 47 -3.42 8.23 4.60
N TRP A 48 -3.32 6.91 4.37
CA TRP A 48 -2.46 6.35 3.34
C TRP A 48 -2.78 6.86 1.93
N CYS A 49 -4.06 7.11 1.62
CA CYS A 49 -4.50 7.57 0.30
C CYS A 49 -4.41 9.09 0.10
N THR A 50 -4.18 9.90 1.15
CA THR A 50 -4.32 11.36 1.06
C THR A 50 -3.13 12.16 1.58
N LYS A 51 -2.29 11.58 2.43
CA LYS A 51 -1.18 12.30 3.08
C LYS A 51 0.17 11.86 2.55
N GLY A 52 1.11 12.81 2.54
CA GLY A 52 2.52 12.56 2.23
C GLY A 52 2.88 12.72 0.76
N GLU A 53 2.02 13.29 -0.08
CA GLU A 53 2.34 13.63 -1.48
C GLU A 53 3.56 14.55 -1.58
N ASP A 54 3.74 15.43 -0.59
CA ASP A 54 4.86 16.38 -0.48
C ASP A 54 6.21 15.71 -0.20
N LYS A 55 6.23 14.42 0.16
CA LYS A 55 7.45 13.67 0.46
C LYS A 55 8.05 13.07 -0.79
N GLU A 56 9.34 12.82 -0.74
CA GLU A 56 10.05 12.02 -1.74
C GLU A 56 9.29 10.68 -1.95
N PHE A 57 8.95 10.36 -3.19
CA PHE A 57 8.08 9.24 -3.59
C PHE A 57 6.66 9.19 -3.00
N GLY A 58 6.18 10.29 -2.41
CA GLY A 58 4.83 10.42 -1.84
C GLY A 58 3.71 10.07 -2.82
N ARG A 59 3.85 10.50 -4.08
CA ARG A 59 2.92 10.16 -5.17
C ARG A 59 2.83 8.66 -5.41
N TYR A 60 3.95 7.93 -5.37
CA TYR A 60 3.98 6.48 -5.52
C TYR A 60 3.36 5.78 -4.31
N CYS A 61 3.57 6.31 -3.10
CA CYS A 61 2.92 5.84 -1.88
C CYS A 61 1.40 5.93 -2.00
N ILE A 62 0.88 7.10 -2.37
CA ILE A 62 -0.56 7.36 -2.53
C ILE A 62 -1.15 6.49 -3.63
N ALA A 63 -0.48 6.38 -4.78
CA ALA A 63 -0.94 5.53 -5.87
C ALA A 63 -1.03 4.05 -5.45
N GLY A 64 -0.02 3.55 -4.71
CA GLY A 64 -0.04 2.21 -4.16
C GLY A 64 -1.18 2.02 -3.16
N ALA A 65 -1.39 3.00 -2.28
CA ALA A 65 -2.46 2.97 -1.30
C ALA A 65 -3.86 2.91 -1.95
N ILE A 66 -4.11 3.74 -2.96
CA ILE A 66 -5.38 3.77 -3.69
C ILE A 66 -5.62 2.46 -4.43
N ALA A 67 -4.62 1.97 -5.17
CA ALA A 67 -4.71 0.71 -5.90
C ALA A 67 -4.93 -0.48 -4.95
N GLY A 68 -4.20 -0.52 -3.83
CA GLY A 68 -4.34 -1.55 -2.80
C GLY A 68 -5.70 -1.51 -2.12
N ARG A 69 -6.23 -0.32 -1.83
CA ARG A 69 -7.60 -0.13 -1.32
C ARG A 69 -8.62 -0.74 -2.27
N HIS A 70 -8.55 -0.38 -3.55
CA HIS A 70 -9.48 -0.87 -4.56
C HIS A 70 -9.40 -2.40 -4.71
N TYR A 71 -8.18 -2.95 -4.77
CA TYR A 71 -7.95 -4.38 -4.86
C TYR A 71 -8.49 -5.14 -3.64
N GLY A 72 -8.18 -4.65 -2.43
CA GLY A 72 -8.65 -5.25 -1.18
C GLY A 72 -10.17 -5.24 -1.04
N LEU A 73 -10.85 -4.15 -1.45
CA LEU A 73 -12.32 -4.09 -1.45
C LEU A 73 -12.94 -5.02 -2.50
N THR A 74 -12.34 -5.09 -3.69
CA THR A 74 -12.84 -5.90 -4.82
C THR A 74 -12.73 -7.39 -4.54
N TYR A 75 -11.62 -7.82 -3.93
CA TYR A 75 -11.29 -9.24 -3.72
C TYR A 75 -11.35 -9.68 -2.26
N LYS A 76 -12.03 -8.92 -1.38
CA LYS A 76 -12.11 -9.22 0.07
C LYS A 76 -12.57 -10.66 0.37
N ASP A 77 -13.47 -11.20 -0.44
CA ASP A 77 -14.03 -12.55 -0.29
C ASP A 77 -13.26 -13.62 -1.12
N ASN A 78 -12.14 -13.23 -1.74
CA ASN A 78 -11.34 -14.10 -2.60
C ASN A 78 -9.89 -14.22 -2.10
N PRO A 79 -9.60 -15.15 -1.17
CA PRO A 79 -8.27 -15.29 -0.58
C PRO A 79 -7.19 -15.67 -1.60
N VAL A 80 -7.55 -16.36 -2.69
CA VAL A 80 -6.61 -16.70 -3.77
C VAL A 80 -6.09 -15.43 -4.43
N LYS A 81 -6.99 -14.48 -4.75
CA LYS A 81 -6.62 -13.18 -5.30
C LYS A 81 -5.86 -12.34 -4.28
N LEU A 82 -6.27 -12.32 -3.02
CA LEU A 82 -5.54 -11.58 -1.98
C LEU A 82 -4.10 -12.12 -1.79
N ASN A 83 -3.86 -13.41 -2.04
CA ASN A 83 -2.51 -13.96 -1.96
C ASN A 83 -1.54 -13.43 -3.03
N ASN A 84 -2.04 -12.86 -4.15
CA ASN A 84 -1.19 -12.25 -5.18
C ASN A 84 -0.36 -11.08 -4.65
N ILE A 85 -0.76 -10.46 -3.53
CA ILE A 85 0.05 -9.40 -2.90
C ILE A 85 1.39 -9.90 -2.34
N ASN A 86 1.65 -11.21 -2.38
CA ASN A 86 2.92 -11.82 -2.02
C ASN A 86 3.78 -12.18 -3.25
N ASP A 87 3.25 -12.04 -4.46
CA ASP A 87 3.96 -12.26 -5.72
C ASP A 87 4.61 -10.96 -6.18
N PHE A 88 5.94 -10.92 -6.18
CA PHE A 88 6.70 -9.70 -6.50
C PHE A 88 6.69 -9.36 -7.98
N ASP A 89 6.63 -10.35 -8.87
CA ASP A 89 6.54 -10.13 -10.31
C ASP A 89 5.17 -9.54 -10.66
N TRP A 90 4.10 -10.12 -10.11
CA TRP A 90 2.75 -9.57 -10.26
C TRP A 90 2.64 -8.14 -9.70
N LEU A 91 3.23 -7.88 -8.53
CA LEU A 91 3.26 -6.53 -7.95
C LEU A 91 4.00 -5.53 -8.85
N LYS A 92 5.01 -5.98 -9.61
CA LYS A 92 5.75 -5.13 -10.53
C LYS A 92 4.92 -4.77 -11.75
N ASP A 93 4.21 -5.72 -12.34
CA ASP A 93 3.22 -5.45 -13.40
C ASP A 93 2.17 -4.43 -12.93
N GLN A 94 1.60 -4.62 -11.74
CA GLN A 94 0.64 -3.69 -11.17
C GLN A 94 1.26 -2.31 -10.91
N TYR A 95 2.50 -2.25 -10.46
CA TYR A 95 3.23 -1.00 -10.29
C TYR A 95 3.37 -0.26 -11.63
N ASP A 96 3.84 -0.93 -12.67
CA ASP A 96 4.03 -0.34 -14.00
C ASP A 96 2.70 0.17 -14.58
N GLU A 97 1.60 -0.57 -14.38
CA GLU A 97 0.25 -0.13 -14.79
C GLU A 97 -0.23 1.10 -14.00
N ASN A 98 -0.12 1.08 -12.67
CA ASN A 98 -0.65 2.14 -11.80
C ASN A 98 0.22 3.40 -11.78
N THR A 99 1.46 3.31 -12.25
CA THR A 99 2.42 4.43 -12.18
C THR A 99 2.80 4.97 -13.54
N ARG A 100 2.24 4.40 -14.63
CA ARG A 100 2.45 4.85 -16.01
C ARG A 100 2.16 6.34 -16.24
N ASP A 101 1.16 6.87 -15.56
CA ASP A 101 0.73 8.27 -15.64
C ASP A 101 1.33 9.16 -14.54
N ILE A 102 2.10 8.59 -13.60
CA ILE A 102 2.84 9.33 -12.59
C ILE A 102 4.19 9.73 -13.19
N ARG A 103 4.17 10.81 -13.97
CA ARG A 103 5.36 11.45 -14.54
C ARG A 103 5.79 12.68 -13.76
#